data_AF-A0A9P4SF94-F1
#
_entry.id   AF-A0A9P4SF94-F1
#
_cell.length_a   1.000
_cell.length_b   1.000
_cell.length_c   1.000
_cell.angle_alpha   90.00
_cell.angle_beta   90.00
_cell.angle_gamma   90.00
#
_symmetry.space_group_name_H-M   'P 1'
#
loop_
_entity.id
_entity.type
_entity.pdbx_description
1 polymer ?
#
loop_
_entity_poly.entity_id
_entity_poly.type
_entity_poly.pdbx_seq_one_letter_code
_entity_poly.pdbx_strand_id
1 'polypeptide(L)'
;MTSNPFGVNLTLLPALVPPDYGAYAQVIIDEGIKIVETAGNSPGPVIKKLKTADCIILHKCTTIRHAQSAVKLGVDFLSIDGFECAGHVGESDITNFVLLSRARQSLKVPFIASGGFADGQGLAAALSLGAEGINMGTRFMCTVEAPIHHNIKQAIVDAQETDTALVLRRWKNTSRLFRNKVTEGALEVERTSTTGKFEEIAPFVSGKRGRQVFLNGDKDFGVSTPTHIRCIMKVLYSFILGMDCWTSHRFNP
;
A
#
# COMPACT_ATOMS: atom_id res chain seq x y z
N MET A 1 9.43 10.11 19.76
CA MET A 1 7.95 10.05 19.68
C MET A 1 7.42 11.42 19.29
N THR A 2 6.26 11.50 18.64
CA THR A 2 5.67 12.74 18.11
C THR A 2 4.48 13.19 18.96
N SER A 3 4.21 14.50 19.02
CA SER A 3 3.00 15.08 19.60
C SER A 3 1.88 15.30 18.58
N ASN A 4 2.17 15.12 17.28
CA ASN A 4 1.19 15.30 16.22
C ASN A 4 0.25 14.09 16.14
N PRO A 5 -1.02 14.28 15.74
CA PRO A 5 -1.92 13.17 15.45
C PRO A 5 -1.35 12.24 14.38
N PHE A 6 -1.55 10.93 14.55
CA PHE A 6 -1.24 9.91 13.56
C PHE A 6 -2.36 8.88 13.48
N GLY A 7 -2.39 8.14 12.37
CA GLY A 7 -3.33 7.05 12.16
C GLY A 7 -2.67 5.67 12.29
N VAL A 8 -3.50 4.63 12.41
CA VAL A 8 -3.06 3.24 12.42
C VAL A 8 -3.65 2.51 11.21
N ASN A 9 -2.84 1.71 10.52
CA ASN A 9 -3.32 0.78 9.50
C ASN A 9 -3.71 -0.56 10.12
N LEU A 10 -4.90 -1.07 9.79
CA LEU A 10 -5.38 -2.41 10.13
C LEU A 10 -5.75 -3.18 8.85
N THR A 11 -4.87 -4.10 8.46
CA THR A 11 -5.00 -4.86 7.21
C THR A 11 -5.64 -6.24 7.46
N LEU A 12 -6.75 -6.50 6.78
CA LEU A 12 -7.62 -7.68 6.88
C LEU A 12 -7.43 -8.60 5.67
N LEU A 13 -6.20 -9.07 5.45
CA LEU A 13 -5.87 -9.93 4.33
C LEU A 13 -6.15 -11.41 4.64
N PRO A 14 -6.33 -12.25 3.60
CA PRO A 14 -6.28 -13.69 3.78
C PRO A 14 -4.97 -14.09 4.47
N ALA A 15 -5.08 -14.79 5.60
CA ALA A 15 -3.94 -15.24 6.39
C ALA A 15 -4.14 -16.70 6.77
N LEU A 16 -3.05 -17.48 6.74
CA LEU A 16 -3.06 -18.87 7.22
C LEU A 16 -3.49 -18.97 8.70
N VAL A 17 -3.08 -17.96 9.48
CA VAL A 17 -3.48 -17.78 10.87
C VAL A 17 -4.00 -16.36 11.02
N PRO A 18 -5.32 -16.14 10.97
CA PRO A 18 -5.88 -14.80 11.09
C PRO A 18 -5.65 -14.27 12.51
N PRO A 19 -5.16 -13.02 12.66
CA PRO A 19 -5.05 -12.38 13.97
C PRO A 19 -6.45 -12.04 14.51
N ASP A 20 -6.54 -11.79 15.82
CA ASP A 20 -7.76 -11.27 16.44
C ASP A 20 -7.93 -9.78 16.10
N TYR A 21 -8.54 -9.52 14.94
CA TYR A 21 -8.82 -8.17 14.48
C TYR A 21 -9.71 -7.36 15.44
N GLY A 22 -10.57 -8.03 16.21
CA GLY A 22 -11.43 -7.39 17.20
C GLY A 22 -10.63 -6.87 18.40
N ALA A 23 -9.63 -7.64 18.85
CA ALA A 23 -8.69 -7.23 19.87
C ALA A 23 -7.77 -6.09 19.38
N TYR A 24 -7.23 -6.18 18.16
CA TYR A 24 -6.44 -5.07 17.58
C TYR A 24 -7.26 -3.78 17.45
N ALA A 25 -8.52 -3.87 17.03
CA ALA A 25 -9.42 -2.72 17.00
C ALA A 25 -9.70 -2.17 18.41
N GLN A 26 -9.75 -3.03 19.43
CA GLN A 26 -9.88 -2.56 20.82
C GLN A 26 -8.66 -1.77 21.27
N VAL A 27 -7.45 -2.28 21.00
CA VAL A 27 -6.20 -1.57 21.34
C VAL A 27 -6.15 -0.20 20.67
N ILE A 28 -6.55 -0.09 19.39
CA ILE A 28 -6.61 1.20 18.69
C ILE A 28 -7.52 2.20 19.44
N ILE A 29 -8.67 1.73 19.94
CA ILE A 29 -9.62 2.55 20.71
C ILE A 29 -9.04 2.93 22.08
N ASP A 30 -8.48 1.97 22.80
CA ASP A 30 -7.94 2.16 24.14
C ASP A 30 -6.74 3.12 24.15
N GLU A 31 -5.90 3.08 23.10
CA GLU A 31 -4.77 4.00 22.89
C GLU A 31 -5.21 5.38 22.34
N GLY A 32 -6.51 5.60 22.16
CA GLY A 32 -7.07 6.90 21.77
C GLY A 32 -6.79 7.32 20.32
N ILE A 33 -6.42 6.38 19.43
CA ILE A 33 -6.20 6.65 18.01
C ILE A 33 -7.51 7.08 17.35
N LYS A 34 -7.46 8.17 16.58
CA LYS A 34 -8.66 8.77 15.95
C LYS A 34 -8.80 8.50 14.47
N ILE A 35 -7.74 8.07 13.80
CA ILE A 35 -7.73 7.83 12.35
C ILE A 35 -7.27 6.40 12.09
N VAL A 36 -8.07 5.63 11.36
CA VAL A 36 -7.75 4.24 11.04
C VAL A 36 -7.85 4.01 9.55
N GLU A 37 -6.75 3.56 8.94
CA GLU A 37 -6.77 3.01 7.59
C GLU A 37 -7.11 1.52 7.67
N THR A 38 -8.16 1.08 6.98
CA THR A 38 -8.49 -0.35 6.85
C THR A 38 -8.26 -0.80 5.41
N ALA A 39 -7.83 -2.04 5.24
CA ALA A 39 -7.61 -2.65 3.93
C ALA A 39 -7.98 -4.14 3.96
N GLY A 40 -8.25 -4.74 2.80
CA GLY A 40 -8.54 -6.17 2.69
C GLY A 40 -10.04 -6.50 2.77
N ASN A 41 -10.34 -7.76 3.06
CA ASN A 41 -11.69 -8.33 2.89
C ASN A 41 -12.54 -8.21 4.16
N SER A 42 -13.86 -8.15 3.97
CA SER A 42 -14.87 -8.20 5.03
C SER A 42 -14.65 -7.22 6.21
N PRO A 43 -14.45 -5.91 5.95
CA PRO A 43 -14.09 -4.96 7.01
C PRO A 43 -15.27 -4.57 7.92
N GLY A 44 -16.50 -5.01 7.62
CA GLY A 44 -17.73 -4.56 8.27
C GLY A 44 -17.72 -4.62 9.81
N PRO A 45 -17.38 -5.75 10.46
CA PRO A 45 -17.34 -5.83 11.92
C PRO A 45 -16.32 -4.88 12.56
N VAL A 46 -15.14 -4.77 11.95
CA VAL A 46 -14.05 -3.90 12.43
C VAL A 46 -14.41 -2.43 12.25
N ILE A 47 -14.90 -2.04 11.06
CA ILE A 47 -15.35 -0.68 10.79
C ILE A 47 -16.47 -0.30 11.75
N LYS A 48 -17.48 -1.16 11.95
CA LYS A 48 -18.58 -0.88 12.87
C LYS A 48 -18.07 -0.60 14.29
N LYS A 49 -17.16 -1.45 14.79
CA LYS A 49 -16.56 -1.28 16.12
C LYS A 49 -15.81 0.05 16.25
N LEU A 50 -14.97 0.38 15.27
CA LEU A 50 -14.18 1.62 15.28
C LEU A 50 -15.07 2.88 15.14
N LYS A 51 -16.12 2.82 14.31
CA LYS A 51 -17.09 3.92 14.15
C LYS A 51 -17.88 4.17 15.44
N THR A 52 -18.21 3.13 16.22
CA THR A 52 -18.85 3.30 17.55
C THR A 52 -17.95 4.05 18.55
N ALA A 53 -16.64 4.07 18.33
CA ALA A 53 -15.67 4.82 19.11
C ALA A 53 -15.24 6.15 18.45
N ASP A 54 -16.05 6.66 17.52
CA ASP A 54 -15.83 7.92 16.79
C ASP A 54 -14.49 8.00 16.04
N CYS A 55 -13.97 6.87 15.58
CA CYS A 55 -12.80 6.85 14.69
C CYS A 55 -13.19 7.30 13.28
N ILE A 56 -12.33 8.11 12.67
CA ILE A 56 -12.35 8.43 11.23
C ILE A 56 -11.76 7.24 10.49
N ILE A 57 -12.51 6.72 9.51
CA ILE A 57 -12.13 5.53 8.76
C ILE A 57 -11.77 5.90 7.32
N LEU A 58 -10.53 5.60 6.95
CA LEU A 58 -10.05 5.56 5.57
C LEU A 58 -10.07 4.09 5.12
N HIS A 59 -10.82 3.74 4.07
CA HIS A 59 -10.82 2.36 3.57
C HIS A 59 -10.17 2.23 2.19
N LYS A 60 -9.17 1.36 2.08
CA LYS A 60 -8.40 1.13 0.86
C LYS A 60 -9.07 0.11 -0.06
N CYS A 61 -9.28 0.50 -1.32
CA CYS A 61 -10.03 -0.25 -2.32
C CYS A 61 -9.30 -0.28 -3.65
N THR A 62 -9.28 -1.44 -4.31
CA THR A 62 -8.73 -1.63 -5.66
C THR A 62 -9.77 -1.50 -6.77
N THR A 63 -11.07 -1.40 -6.42
CA THR A 63 -12.16 -1.29 -7.40
C THR A 63 -13.26 -0.33 -6.93
N ILE A 64 -13.98 0.27 -7.89
CA ILE A 64 -15.13 1.14 -7.59
C ILE A 64 -16.24 0.39 -6.87
N ARG A 65 -16.46 -0.89 -7.19
CA ARG A 65 -17.45 -1.72 -6.51
C ARG A 65 -17.11 -1.88 -5.03
N HIS A 66 -15.85 -2.15 -4.68
CA HIS A 66 -15.42 -2.26 -3.29
C HIS A 66 -15.53 -0.92 -2.56
N ALA A 67 -15.15 0.18 -3.22
CA ALA A 67 -15.33 1.53 -2.69
C ALA A 67 -16.79 1.82 -2.36
N GLN A 68 -17.73 1.53 -3.26
CA GLN A 68 -19.17 1.71 -3.01
C GLN A 68 -19.69 0.84 -1.86
N SER A 69 -19.19 -0.39 -1.72
CA SER A 69 -19.51 -1.23 -0.55
C SER A 69 -18.99 -0.64 0.75
N ALA A 70 -17.78 -0.07 0.75
CA ALA A 70 -17.21 0.58 1.92
C ALA A 70 -17.98 1.85 2.31
N VAL A 71 -18.43 2.65 1.34
CA VAL A 71 -19.32 3.80 1.58
C VAL A 71 -20.59 3.38 2.33
N LYS A 72 -21.20 2.24 1.97
CA LYS A 72 -22.37 1.70 2.68
C LYS A 72 -22.08 1.29 4.13
N LEU A 73 -20.81 1.07 4.48
CA LEU A 73 -20.36 0.78 5.84
C LEU A 73 -20.05 2.06 6.65
N GLY A 74 -20.19 3.24 6.06
CA GLY A 74 -20.03 4.52 6.76
C GLY A 74 -18.57 4.99 6.90
N VAL A 75 -17.70 4.60 5.97
CA VAL A 75 -16.32 5.12 5.90
C VAL A 75 -16.32 6.61 5.58
N ASP A 76 -15.35 7.34 6.13
CA ASP A 76 -15.23 8.79 6.02
C ASP A 76 -14.40 9.20 4.80
N PHE A 77 -13.40 8.39 4.46
CA PHE A 77 -12.55 8.56 3.29
C PHE A 77 -12.28 7.22 2.61
N LEU A 78 -11.88 7.29 1.34
CA LEU A 78 -11.42 6.14 0.58
C LEU A 78 -9.97 6.31 0.15
N SER A 79 -9.21 5.22 0.10
CA SER A 79 -7.91 5.18 -0.59
C SER A 79 -8.09 4.33 -1.84
N ILE A 80 -8.03 4.94 -3.01
CA ILE A 80 -8.22 4.25 -4.29
C ILE A 80 -6.85 3.79 -4.79
N ASP A 81 -6.66 2.47 -4.78
CA ASP A 81 -5.37 1.82 -5.04
C ASP A 81 -5.34 1.28 -6.48
N GLY A 82 -4.57 1.94 -7.34
CA GLY A 82 -4.41 1.56 -8.74
C GLY A 82 -3.46 0.38 -8.93
N PHE A 83 -3.44 -0.17 -10.14
CA PHE A 83 -2.60 -1.31 -10.50
C PHE A 83 -1.10 -1.10 -10.21
N GLU A 84 -0.64 0.15 -10.20
CA GLU A 84 0.74 0.53 -9.91
C GLU A 84 1.13 0.32 -8.43
N CYS A 85 0.17 0.02 -7.54
CA CYS A 85 0.41 -0.07 -6.10
C CYS A 85 1.29 -1.26 -5.70
N ALA A 86 1.85 -1.16 -4.49
CA ALA A 86 2.67 -2.18 -3.86
C ALA A 86 1.79 -3.13 -3.06
N GLY A 87 2.19 -4.39 -2.97
CA GLY A 87 1.37 -5.38 -2.29
C GLY A 87 0.14 -5.75 -3.11
N HIS A 88 -1.04 -5.83 -2.51
CA HIS A 88 -2.21 -6.44 -3.15
C HIS A 88 -2.88 -5.48 -4.15
N VAL A 89 -2.69 -5.73 -5.44
CA VAL A 89 -3.20 -4.87 -6.53
C VAL A 89 -4.63 -5.22 -6.96
N GLY A 90 -5.22 -6.28 -6.39
CA GLY A 90 -6.48 -6.84 -6.86
C GLY A 90 -6.33 -7.60 -8.18
N GLU A 91 -7.44 -7.85 -8.87
CA GLU A 91 -7.47 -8.75 -10.03
C GLU A 91 -7.98 -8.08 -11.32
N SER A 92 -8.22 -6.77 -11.29
CA SER A 92 -8.83 -6.03 -12.40
C SER A 92 -7.84 -5.28 -13.28
N ASP A 93 -6.58 -5.16 -12.87
CA ASP A 93 -5.49 -4.53 -13.62
C ASP A 93 -5.80 -3.09 -14.11
N ILE A 94 -6.61 -2.34 -13.36
CA ILE A 94 -7.00 -0.97 -13.72
C ILE A 94 -5.97 -0.01 -13.15
N THR A 95 -5.27 0.71 -14.03
CA THR A 95 -4.29 1.74 -13.69
C THR A 95 -4.96 2.98 -13.10
N ASN A 96 -4.19 3.76 -12.34
CA ASN A 96 -4.71 4.94 -11.65
C ASN A 96 -5.29 5.99 -12.59
N PHE A 97 -4.75 6.14 -13.80
CA PHE A 97 -5.29 7.09 -14.78
C PHE A 97 -6.79 6.85 -15.06
N VAL A 98 -7.19 5.58 -15.21
CA VAL A 98 -8.59 5.20 -15.44
C VAL A 98 -9.35 5.09 -14.12
N LEU A 99 -8.77 4.44 -13.12
CA LEU A 99 -9.45 4.13 -11.86
C LEU A 99 -9.86 5.40 -11.10
N LEU A 100 -8.97 6.40 -11.01
CA LEU A 100 -9.22 7.65 -10.30
C LEU A 100 -10.26 8.51 -11.02
N SER A 101 -10.20 8.58 -12.36
CA SER A 101 -11.22 9.27 -13.16
C SER A 101 -12.60 8.64 -12.96
N ARG A 102 -12.68 7.31 -12.90
CA ARG A 102 -13.93 6.60 -12.60
C ARG A 102 -14.38 6.80 -11.16
N ALA A 103 -13.46 6.85 -10.20
CA ALA A 103 -13.74 7.16 -8.79
C ALA A 103 -14.41 8.53 -8.64
N ARG A 104 -13.80 9.58 -9.20
CA ARG A 104 -14.34 10.95 -9.20
C ARG A 104 -15.76 11.05 -9.76
N GLN A 105 -16.06 10.30 -10.81
CA GLN A 105 -17.38 10.32 -11.45
C GLN A 105 -18.46 9.55 -10.69
N SER A 106 -18.09 8.62 -9.81
CA SER A 106 -19.01 7.63 -9.25
C SER A 106 -19.07 7.60 -7.72
N LEU A 107 -18.13 8.24 -7.04
CA LEU A 107 -18.06 8.31 -5.58
C LEU A 107 -18.38 9.73 -5.10
N LYS A 108 -19.14 9.82 -4.00
CA LYS A 108 -19.44 11.09 -3.31
C LYS A 108 -18.56 11.32 -2.09
N VAL A 109 -18.00 10.23 -1.53
CA VAL A 109 -17.08 10.28 -0.40
C VAL A 109 -15.69 10.67 -0.92
N PRO A 110 -14.97 11.59 -0.26
CA PRO A 110 -13.64 12.01 -0.66
C PRO A 110 -12.68 10.83 -0.70
N PHE A 111 -11.70 10.89 -1.60
CA PHE A 111 -10.71 9.84 -1.75
C PHE A 111 -9.30 10.36 -1.97
N ILE A 112 -8.31 9.62 -1.48
CA ILE A 112 -6.90 9.80 -1.83
C ILE A 112 -6.50 8.77 -2.89
N ALA A 113 -5.55 9.14 -3.74
CA ALA A 113 -5.00 8.26 -4.77
C ALA A 113 -3.81 7.48 -4.22
N SER A 114 -3.73 6.17 -4.51
CA SER A 114 -2.68 5.29 -3.98
C SER A 114 -2.09 4.41 -5.09
N GLY A 115 -0.76 4.23 -5.06
CA GLY A 115 0.01 3.52 -6.08
C GLY A 115 0.52 4.44 -7.20
N GLY A 116 1.76 4.26 -7.65
CA GLY A 116 2.33 5.08 -8.74
C GLY A 116 2.83 6.49 -8.38
N PHE A 117 2.61 7.00 -7.15
CA PHE A 117 3.01 8.37 -6.76
C PHE A 117 4.31 8.44 -5.93
N ALA A 118 5.20 9.38 -6.28
CA ALA A 118 6.44 9.63 -5.54
C ALA A 118 6.91 11.09 -5.50
N ASP A 119 6.28 12.01 -6.23
CA ASP A 119 6.68 13.41 -6.34
C ASP A 119 5.50 14.36 -6.63
N GLY A 120 5.81 15.67 -6.68
CA GLY A 120 4.83 16.75 -6.87
C GLY A 120 4.01 16.65 -8.15
N GLN A 121 4.58 16.10 -9.21
CA GLN A 121 3.86 15.88 -10.47
C GLN A 121 2.81 14.79 -10.29
N GLY A 122 3.16 13.71 -9.60
CA GLY A 122 2.21 12.68 -9.19
C GLY A 122 1.05 13.24 -8.38
N LEU A 123 1.31 14.11 -7.39
CA LEU A 123 0.25 14.79 -6.64
C LEU A 123 -0.62 15.67 -7.56
N ALA A 124 -0.02 16.52 -8.38
CA ALA A 124 -0.77 17.40 -9.28
C ALA A 124 -1.68 16.58 -10.23
N ALA A 125 -1.19 15.46 -10.75
CA ALA A 125 -1.97 14.54 -11.57
C ALA A 125 -3.13 13.90 -10.79
N ALA A 126 -2.88 13.43 -9.57
CA ALA A 126 -3.92 12.84 -8.70
C ALA A 126 -5.03 13.86 -8.37
N LEU A 127 -4.65 15.09 -8.00
CA LEU A 127 -5.60 16.17 -7.75
C LEU A 127 -6.43 16.49 -9.00
N SER A 128 -5.79 16.55 -10.18
CA SER A 128 -6.47 16.75 -11.46
C SER A 128 -7.46 15.63 -11.80
N LEU A 129 -7.19 14.41 -11.33
CA LEU A 129 -8.08 13.26 -11.48
C LEU A 129 -9.18 13.18 -10.39
N GLY A 130 -9.22 14.15 -9.47
CA GLY A 130 -10.25 14.32 -8.44
C GLY A 130 -9.96 13.71 -7.09
N ALA A 131 -8.71 13.31 -6.81
CA ALA A 131 -8.31 12.91 -5.48
C ALA A 131 -8.07 14.14 -4.58
N GLU A 132 -8.18 13.96 -3.26
CA GLU A 132 -7.88 14.97 -2.23
C GLU A 132 -6.42 14.93 -1.76
N GLY A 133 -5.62 14.00 -2.30
CA GLY A 133 -4.23 13.77 -1.92
C GLY A 133 -3.71 12.45 -2.45
N ILE A 134 -2.49 12.10 -2.04
CA ILE A 134 -1.82 10.84 -2.43
C ILE A 134 -1.38 10.04 -1.20
N ASN A 135 -1.47 8.72 -1.33
CA ASN A 135 -0.87 7.74 -0.43
C ASN A 135 0.37 7.13 -1.09
N MET A 136 1.46 7.03 -0.33
CA MET A 136 2.74 6.51 -0.82
C MET A 136 3.24 5.42 0.11
N GLY A 137 3.79 4.34 -0.44
CA GLY A 137 4.48 3.29 0.31
C GLY A 137 5.98 3.31 0.02
N THR A 138 6.33 2.92 -1.21
CA THR A 138 7.71 2.81 -1.71
C THR A 138 8.55 4.08 -1.47
N ARG A 139 7.96 5.27 -1.66
CA ARG A 139 8.65 6.54 -1.43
C ARG A 139 9.06 6.72 0.03
N PHE A 140 8.21 6.33 0.98
CA PHE A 140 8.54 6.41 2.41
C PHE A 140 9.57 5.37 2.83
N MET A 141 9.75 4.26 2.11
CA MET A 141 10.83 3.32 2.39
C MET A 141 12.22 3.94 2.17
N CYS A 142 12.31 4.95 1.31
CA CYS A 142 13.58 5.58 0.93
C CYS A 142 13.86 6.89 1.69
N THR A 143 13.16 7.18 2.78
CA THR A 143 13.47 8.33 3.65
C THR A 143 14.62 8.01 4.61
N VAL A 144 15.18 9.05 5.25
CA VAL A 144 16.22 8.88 6.28
C VAL A 144 15.65 8.08 7.47
N GLU A 145 14.44 8.44 7.89
CA GLU A 145 13.76 7.97 9.09
C GLU A 145 13.22 6.53 8.97
N ALA A 146 13.04 6.02 7.75
CA ALA A 146 12.53 4.66 7.54
C ALA A 146 13.45 3.61 8.20
N PRO A 147 12.92 2.77 9.12
CA PRO A 147 13.72 1.83 9.90
C PRO A 147 13.99 0.53 9.14
N ILE A 148 14.55 0.66 7.93
CA ILE A 148 14.96 -0.46 7.07
C ILE A 148 16.43 -0.33 6.72
N HIS A 149 17.08 -1.46 6.47
CA HIS A 149 18.49 -1.53 6.13
C HIS A 149 18.80 -0.67 4.89
N HIS A 150 19.93 0.04 4.94
CA HIS A 150 20.33 0.98 3.88
C HIS A 150 20.43 0.32 2.49
N ASN A 151 20.97 -0.89 2.41
CA ASN A 151 21.02 -1.67 1.17
C ASN A 151 19.64 -1.85 0.50
N ILE A 152 18.56 -1.94 1.26
CA ILE A 152 17.20 -2.05 0.69
C ILE A 152 16.77 -0.70 0.11
N LYS A 153 17.06 0.41 0.80
CA LYS A 153 16.83 1.76 0.27
C LYS A 153 17.58 1.97 -1.04
N GLN A 154 18.86 1.60 -1.07
CA GLN A 154 19.70 1.69 -2.26
C GLN A 154 19.17 0.79 -3.39
N ALA A 155 18.76 -0.44 -3.08
CA ALA A 155 18.16 -1.33 -4.06
C ALA A 155 16.88 -0.75 -4.70
N ILE A 156 16.06 -0.01 -3.95
CA ILE A 156 14.86 0.66 -4.48
C ILE A 156 15.25 1.88 -5.33
N VAL A 157 16.29 2.63 -4.95
CA VAL A 157 16.79 3.76 -5.74
C VAL A 157 17.38 3.32 -7.08
N ASP A 158 18.09 2.19 -7.09
CA ASP A 158 18.74 1.64 -8.29
C ASP A 158 17.77 0.90 -9.22
N ALA A 159 16.59 0.51 -8.70
CA ALA A 159 15.58 -0.23 -9.44
C ALA A 159 15.00 0.57 -10.62
N GLN A 160 14.71 -0.14 -11.71
CA GLN A 160 13.93 0.35 -12.82
C GLN A 160 12.44 0.10 -12.60
N GLU A 161 11.60 0.79 -13.36
CA GLU A 161 10.15 0.58 -13.39
C GLU A 161 9.71 -0.78 -13.95
N THR A 162 10.66 -1.66 -14.26
CA THR A 162 10.43 -3.05 -14.68
C THR A 162 10.92 -4.08 -13.64
N ASP A 163 11.54 -3.63 -12.53
CA ASP A 163 12.14 -4.49 -11.49
C ASP A 163 11.15 -4.91 -10.39
N THR A 164 9.91 -5.15 -10.80
CA THR A 164 8.85 -5.66 -9.92
C THR A 164 8.05 -6.72 -10.67
N ALA A 165 7.54 -7.70 -9.92
CA ALA A 165 6.79 -8.83 -10.45
C ALA A 165 5.39 -8.90 -9.83
N LEU A 166 4.42 -9.41 -10.59
CA LEU A 166 3.11 -9.79 -10.06
C LEU A 166 3.14 -11.29 -9.76
N VAL A 167 3.07 -11.62 -8.48
CA VAL A 167 2.98 -13.00 -8.00
C VAL A 167 1.59 -13.28 -7.42
N LEU A 168 1.28 -14.54 -7.17
CA LEU A 168 0.05 -15.07 -6.61
C LEU A 168 -1.20 -14.88 -7.49
N ARG A 169 -1.03 -14.62 -8.80
CA ARG A 169 -2.18 -14.41 -9.72
C ARG A 169 -3.06 -15.64 -9.80
N ARG A 170 -2.43 -16.83 -9.85
CA ARG A 170 -3.14 -18.11 -9.92
C ARG A 170 -4.12 -18.33 -8.75
N TRP A 171 -3.83 -17.79 -7.57
CA TRP A 171 -4.67 -17.91 -6.38
C TRP A 171 -5.60 -16.72 -6.15
N LYS A 172 -5.72 -15.80 -7.12
CA LYS A 172 -6.52 -14.57 -6.99
C LYS A 172 -6.14 -13.76 -5.74
N ASN A 173 -4.84 -13.73 -5.46
CA ASN A 173 -4.25 -12.96 -4.37
C ASN A 173 -3.07 -12.12 -4.90
N THR A 174 -3.25 -11.54 -6.08
CA THR A 174 -2.17 -10.90 -6.85
C THR A 174 -1.47 -9.85 -6.01
N SER A 175 -0.15 -9.99 -5.90
CA SER A 175 0.71 -9.10 -5.13
C SER A 175 1.87 -8.57 -5.99
N ARG A 176 2.09 -7.26 -5.97
CA ARG A 176 3.24 -6.59 -6.57
C ARG A 176 4.47 -6.68 -5.67
N LEU A 177 5.36 -7.57 -6.10
CA LEU A 177 6.68 -7.97 -5.60
C LEU A 177 7.83 -7.07 -6.06
N PHE A 178 8.87 -6.79 -5.25
CA PHE A 178 10.21 -6.49 -5.80
C PHE A 178 10.74 -7.71 -6.54
N ARG A 179 11.28 -7.54 -7.74
CA ARG A 179 11.80 -8.65 -8.55
C ARG A 179 13.19 -9.07 -8.04
N ASN A 180 13.25 -10.25 -7.46
CA ASN A 180 14.45 -10.88 -6.91
C ASN A 180 14.45 -12.40 -7.11
N LYS A 181 15.48 -13.09 -6.61
CA LYS A 181 15.58 -14.56 -6.73
C LYS A 181 14.35 -15.31 -6.16
N VAL A 182 13.78 -14.81 -5.06
CA VAL A 182 12.64 -15.44 -4.39
C VAL A 182 11.34 -15.26 -5.18
N THR A 183 11.09 -14.07 -5.72
CA THR A 183 9.92 -13.84 -6.58
C THR A 183 10.03 -14.55 -7.91
N GLU A 184 11.23 -14.69 -8.48
CA GLU A 184 11.44 -15.50 -9.68
C GLU A 184 11.13 -16.98 -9.41
N GLY A 185 11.61 -17.51 -8.28
CA GLY A 185 11.24 -18.86 -7.84
C GLY A 185 9.73 -19.03 -7.63
N ALA A 186 9.06 -18.02 -7.06
CA ALA A 186 7.61 -18.02 -6.91
C ALA A 186 6.89 -18.07 -8.28
N LEU A 187 7.30 -17.21 -9.24
CA LEU A 187 6.75 -17.19 -10.60
C LEU A 187 6.95 -18.52 -11.33
N GLU A 188 8.10 -19.17 -11.13
CA GLU A 188 8.38 -20.48 -11.72
C GLU A 188 7.43 -21.55 -11.17
N VAL A 189 7.14 -21.54 -9.87
CA VAL A 189 6.12 -22.40 -9.27
C VAL A 189 4.75 -22.12 -9.88
N GLU A 190 4.35 -20.85 -10.09
CA GLU A 190 3.05 -20.56 -10.71
C GLU A 190 2.91 -21.13 -12.12
N ARG A 191 4.00 -21.06 -12.90
CA ARG A 191 4.07 -21.56 -14.27
C ARG A 191 4.08 -23.07 -14.37
N THR A 192 4.79 -23.75 -13.47
CA THR A 192 5.04 -25.19 -13.57
C THR A 192 4.12 -26.04 -12.68
N SER A 193 3.48 -25.45 -11.68
CA SER A 193 2.57 -26.16 -10.77
C SER A 193 1.44 -26.85 -11.54
N THR A 194 1.35 -28.17 -11.40
CA THR A 194 0.26 -28.97 -11.97
C THR A 194 -0.92 -29.09 -11.00
N THR A 195 -0.70 -28.95 -9.70
CA THR A 195 -1.74 -29.15 -8.67
C THR A 195 -2.49 -27.86 -8.32
N GLY A 196 -1.85 -26.69 -8.45
CA GLY A 196 -2.40 -25.40 -8.01
C GLY A 196 -2.54 -25.24 -6.50
N LYS A 197 -1.93 -26.11 -5.69
CA LYS A 197 -1.97 -26.06 -4.23
C LYS A 197 -1.09 -24.92 -3.70
N PHE A 198 -1.61 -24.14 -2.75
CA PHE A 198 -0.91 -22.95 -2.22
C PHE A 198 0.37 -23.33 -1.45
N GLU A 199 0.42 -24.54 -0.90
CA GLU A 199 1.55 -25.10 -0.18
C GLU A 199 2.84 -25.13 -1.02
N GLU A 200 2.72 -25.19 -2.36
CA GLU A 200 3.87 -25.19 -3.27
C GLU A 200 4.57 -23.82 -3.32
N ILE A 201 3.80 -22.72 -3.20
CA ILE A 201 4.32 -21.35 -3.25
C ILE A 201 4.56 -20.74 -1.86
N ALA A 202 3.89 -21.26 -0.83
CA ALA A 202 3.97 -20.75 0.55
C ALA A 202 5.40 -20.54 1.08
N PRO A 203 6.41 -21.41 0.79
CA PRO A 203 7.79 -21.18 1.22
C PRO A 203 8.45 -19.93 0.62
N PHE A 204 8.03 -19.51 -0.58
CA PHE A 204 8.56 -18.33 -1.26
C PHE A 204 7.93 -17.05 -0.73
N VAL A 205 6.62 -17.07 -0.45
CA VAL A 205 5.85 -15.87 -0.05
C VAL A 205 5.69 -15.69 1.46
N SER A 206 6.56 -16.32 2.25
CA SER A 206 6.52 -16.24 3.71
C SER A 206 6.83 -14.83 4.22
N GLY A 207 5.87 -14.21 4.91
CA GLY A 207 6.06 -12.89 5.53
C GLY A 207 7.14 -12.86 6.63
N LYS A 208 7.37 -13.99 7.34
CA LYS A 208 8.47 -14.11 8.32
C LYS A 208 9.83 -13.96 7.65
N ARG A 209 9.99 -14.57 6.46
CA ARG A 209 11.19 -14.48 5.64
C ARG A 209 11.31 -13.09 5.00
N GLY A 210 10.22 -12.55 4.47
CA GLY A 210 10.17 -11.19 3.91
C GLY A 210 10.56 -10.10 4.91
N ARG A 211 10.15 -10.20 6.18
CA ARG A 211 10.56 -9.26 7.24
C ARG A 211 12.08 -9.15 7.37
N GLN A 212 12.81 -10.26 7.20
CA GLN A 212 14.26 -10.26 7.37
C GLN A 212 14.97 -9.44 6.30
N VAL A 213 14.43 -9.33 5.08
CA VAL A 213 14.97 -8.48 4.00
C VAL A 213 15.22 -7.05 4.52
N PHE A 214 14.27 -6.50 5.26
CA PHE A 214 14.36 -5.14 5.81
C PHE A 214 15.36 -5.01 6.96
N LEU A 215 15.66 -6.11 7.65
CA LEU A 215 16.55 -6.11 8.82
C LEU A 215 18.00 -6.41 8.44
N ASN A 216 18.23 -7.38 7.55
CA ASN A 216 19.55 -7.87 7.19
C ASN A 216 20.12 -7.23 5.91
N GLY A 217 19.30 -6.51 5.14
CA GLY A 217 19.75 -5.83 3.92
C GLY A 217 19.96 -6.72 2.71
N ASP A 218 19.62 -8.00 2.79
CA ASP A 218 19.69 -8.93 1.66
C ASP A 218 18.36 -8.95 0.91
N LYS A 219 18.34 -8.26 -0.23
CA LYS A 219 17.16 -8.17 -1.11
C LYS A 219 16.72 -9.52 -1.67
N ASP A 220 17.60 -10.53 -1.71
CA ASP A 220 17.29 -11.88 -2.18
C ASP A 220 16.85 -12.81 -1.04
N PHE A 221 16.86 -12.34 0.22
CA PHE A 221 16.53 -13.19 1.35
C PHE A 221 15.06 -13.61 1.35
N GLY A 222 14.14 -12.79 0.83
CA GLY A 222 12.69 -13.04 0.87
C GLY A 222 11.90 -12.10 -0.03
N VAL A 223 10.57 -12.16 0.06
CA VAL A 223 9.68 -11.22 -0.63
C VAL A 223 9.71 -9.84 0.03
N SER A 224 9.65 -8.76 -0.76
CA SER A 224 9.51 -7.39 -0.27
C SER A 224 8.59 -6.59 -1.20
N THR A 225 7.92 -5.55 -0.69
CA THR A 225 6.80 -4.88 -1.35
C THR A 225 7.07 -3.46 -1.94
N PRO A 226 8.26 -3.03 -2.38
CA PRO A 226 8.35 -1.79 -3.15
C PRO A 226 7.68 -1.92 -4.53
N THR A 227 7.23 -0.78 -5.08
CA THR A 227 6.61 -0.65 -6.41
C THR A 227 7.61 -0.35 -7.51
N HIS A 228 7.13 -0.39 -8.77
CA HIS A 228 7.82 0.10 -9.97
C HIS A 228 8.13 1.60 -9.99
N ILE A 229 7.72 2.38 -8.99
CA ILE A 229 8.07 3.79 -8.99
C ILE A 229 9.56 3.86 -8.64
N ARG A 230 10.38 4.15 -9.64
CA ARG A 230 11.74 4.63 -9.39
C ARG A 230 11.60 5.75 -8.38
N CYS A 231 12.29 5.64 -7.25
CA CYS A 231 12.49 6.81 -6.42
C CYS A 231 13.22 7.82 -7.30
N ILE A 232 12.49 8.79 -7.88
CA ILE A 232 13.05 9.99 -8.52
C ILE A 232 13.62 10.85 -7.38
N MET A 233 14.60 10.28 -6.69
CA MET A 233 15.25 10.77 -5.50
C MET A 233 16.67 11.13 -5.91
N LYS A 234 16.82 12.29 -6.54
CA LYS A 234 18.12 12.96 -6.56
C LYS A 234 18.46 13.59 -5.20
N VAL A 235 17.56 13.60 -4.22
CA VAL A 235 17.87 14.10 -2.89
C VAL A 235 17.16 13.32 -1.78
N LEU A 236 17.94 12.73 -0.87
CA LEU A 236 17.48 12.28 0.44
C LEU A 236 17.16 13.54 1.27
N TYR A 237 15.91 13.78 1.61
CA TYR A 237 15.52 14.83 2.57
C TYR A 237 14.58 14.29 3.64
N SER A 238 14.71 14.88 4.82
CA SER A 238 13.95 14.59 6.04
C SER A 238 12.44 14.83 5.88
N PHE A 239 11.64 14.04 6.61
CA PHE A 239 10.18 14.02 6.58
C PHE A 239 9.49 15.38 6.76
N ILE A 240 10.11 16.32 7.49
CA ILE A 240 9.54 17.66 7.74
C ILE A 240 9.72 18.58 6.52
N LEU A 241 10.92 18.63 5.94
CA LEU A 241 11.20 19.41 4.71
C LEU A 241 10.53 18.81 3.48
N GLY A 242 10.27 17.50 3.55
CA GLY A 242 9.64 16.73 2.48
C GLY A 242 8.21 17.14 2.18
N MET A 243 7.43 17.74 3.09
CA MET A 243 6.09 18.27 2.79
C MET A 243 6.14 19.75 2.39
N ASP A 244 7.04 20.53 3.01
CA ASP A 244 7.22 21.95 2.70
C ASP A 244 7.68 22.20 1.26
N CYS A 245 8.51 21.31 0.68
CA CYS A 245 9.01 21.47 -0.69
C CYS A 245 7.91 21.38 -1.77
N TRP A 246 6.75 20.76 -1.46
CA TRP A 246 5.62 20.61 -2.38
C TRP A 246 4.78 21.88 -2.46
N THR A 247 4.78 22.66 -1.38
CA THR A 247 4.01 23.91 -1.26
C THR A 247 4.88 25.15 -1.46
N SER A 248 6.23 25.02 -1.39
CA SER A 248 7.15 26.15 -1.41
C SER A 248 7.72 26.54 -2.78
N HIS A 249 7.27 25.93 -3.89
CA HIS A 249 7.56 26.48 -5.21
C HIS A 249 6.65 27.70 -5.43
N ARG A 250 7.04 28.82 -4.82
CA ARG A 250 6.58 30.14 -5.23
C ARG A 250 6.89 30.25 -6.72
N PHE A 251 5.83 30.25 -7.52
CA PHE A 251 5.84 30.92 -8.81
C PHE A 251 6.37 32.33 -8.58
N ASN A 252 7.58 32.60 -9.04
CA ASN A 252 8.01 33.94 -9.36
C ASN A 252 8.34 33.93 -10.86
N PRO A 253 7.87 34.93 -11.61
CA PRO A 253 7.70 34.88 -13.07
C PRO A 253 9.00 34.68 -13.85
#